data_AF-A0A4R1RJ79-F1
#
_entry.id   AF-A0A4R1RJ79-F1
#
_cell.length_a   1.000
_cell.length_b   1.000
_cell.length_c   1.000
_cell.angle_alpha   90.00
_cell.angle_beta   90.00
_cell.angle_gamma   90.00
#
_symmetry.space_group_name_H-M   'P 1'
#
loop_
_entity.id
_entity.type
_entity.pdbx_description
1 polymer ?
#
loop_
_entity_poly.entity_id
_entity_poly.type
_entity_poly.pdbx_seq_one_letter_code
_entity_poly.pdbx_strand_id
1 'polypeptide(L)'
;MAQAPTLKHVSAGVLNIAYYDSGSADGVPTILLHGFPYDAHAYDEVAARLAGSGHRCIVPFLRGYGQTRFLSSNTMRSGEQAALGADLLALMDSLLIEKAILAGYDWGGRAACIVAALRAERVLGLVSAGATYNIQDIAGAANPGSPDQEARDWYQYYFHTDRGRKGLEQKRSEIAGFSGRHGRHLGISMRTHSSKARLPLITLTMLTW
;
A
#
# COMPACT_ATOMS: atom_id res chain seq x y z
N MET A 1 -10.55 27.67 -3.37
CA MET A 1 -9.19 27.31 -2.90
C MET A 1 -9.23 25.85 -2.48
N ALA A 2 -8.24 25.04 -2.88
CA ALA A 2 -8.21 23.62 -2.51
C ALA A 2 -7.99 23.45 -1.00
N GLN A 3 -8.74 22.57 -0.35
CA GLN A 3 -8.65 22.32 1.08
C GLN A 3 -7.33 21.61 1.43
N ALA A 4 -6.68 22.03 2.52
CA ALA A 4 -5.46 21.42 3.01
C ALA A 4 -5.68 19.94 3.39
N PRO A 5 -4.69 19.06 3.18
CA PRO A 5 -4.82 17.63 3.49
C PRO A 5 -5.10 17.43 4.97
N THR A 6 -6.22 16.78 5.26
CA THR A 6 -6.63 16.48 6.65
C THR A 6 -6.49 14.99 6.90
N LEU A 7 -5.79 14.61 7.96
CA LEU A 7 -5.74 13.22 8.40
C LEU A 7 -7.08 12.84 9.02
N LYS A 8 -7.76 11.87 8.43
CA LYS A 8 -9.04 11.34 8.87
C LYS A 8 -8.93 9.84 9.17
N HIS A 9 -9.94 9.33 9.84
CA HIS A 9 -10.08 7.92 10.17
C HIS A 9 -11.48 7.44 9.78
N VAL A 10 -11.58 6.19 9.34
CA VAL A 10 -12.87 5.56 9.03
C VAL A 10 -12.82 4.06 9.31
N SER A 11 -13.87 3.54 9.92
CA SER A 11 -14.07 2.09 10.02
C SER A 11 -14.47 1.53 8.65
N ALA A 12 -13.67 0.61 8.13
CA ALA A 12 -13.84 -0.01 6.82
C ALA A 12 -13.44 -1.48 6.91
N GLY A 13 -14.44 -2.37 6.76
CA GLY A 13 -14.23 -3.81 6.91
C GLY A 13 -13.64 -4.17 8.28
N VAL A 14 -12.45 -4.78 8.28
CA VAL A 14 -11.74 -5.20 9.51
C VAL A 14 -10.80 -4.13 10.08
N LEU A 15 -10.75 -2.94 9.47
CA LEU A 15 -9.78 -1.89 9.79
C LEU A 15 -10.46 -0.59 10.24
N ASN A 16 -9.77 0.14 11.10
CA ASN A 16 -9.87 1.59 11.17
C ASN A 16 -8.75 2.16 10.28
N ILE A 17 -9.13 2.69 9.11
CA ILE A 17 -8.19 3.18 8.10
C ILE A 17 -7.92 4.66 8.35
N ALA A 18 -6.65 5.00 8.52
CA ALA A 18 -6.18 6.37 8.49
C ALA A 18 -5.93 6.79 7.04
N TYR A 19 -6.37 7.98 6.65
CA TYR A 19 -6.19 8.49 5.29
C TYR A 19 -6.14 10.02 5.25
N TYR A 20 -5.42 10.57 4.28
CA TYR A 20 -5.54 11.99 3.95
C TYR A 20 -6.68 12.21 2.96
N ASP A 21 -7.48 13.25 3.18
CA ASP A 21 -8.53 13.73 2.29
C ASP A 21 -8.20 15.17 1.88
N SER A 22 -8.15 15.43 0.59
CA SER A 22 -7.78 16.73 0.03
C SER A 22 -8.53 17.03 -1.27
N GLY A 23 -8.67 18.30 -1.61
CA GLY A 23 -9.49 18.74 -2.74
C GLY A 23 -10.95 19.00 -2.37
N SER A 24 -11.79 19.27 -3.37
CA SER A 24 -13.22 19.52 -3.17
C SER A 24 -13.96 18.21 -2.90
N ALA A 25 -14.98 18.22 -2.03
CA ALA A 25 -15.85 17.05 -1.81
C ALA A 25 -16.55 16.59 -3.11
N ASP A 26 -16.86 17.54 -4.00
CA ASP A 26 -17.49 17.30 -5.31
C ASP A 26 -16.47 17.03 -6.44
N GLY A 27 -15.18 16.99 -6.11
CA GLY A 27 -14.13 16.69 -7.08
C GLY A 27 -14.13 15.23 -7.51
N VAL A 28 -13.46 14.93 -8.62
CA VAL A 28 -13.36 13.54 -9.15
C VAL A 28 -12.68 12.65 -8.11
N PRO A 29 -13.37 11.61 -7.56
CA PRO A 29 -12.79 10.74 -6.55
C PRO A 29 -11.56 10.02 -7.09
N THR A 30 -10.43 10.19 -6.42
CA THR A 30 -9.14 9.60 -6.83
C THR A 30 -8.44 9.02 -5.61
N ILE A 31 -8.20 7.71 -5.62
CA ILE A 31 -7.58 7.00 -4.50
C ILE A 31 -6.13 6.66 -4.86
N LEU A 32 -5.18 7.14 -4.05
CA LEU A 32 -3.74 7.02 -4.28
C LEU A 32 -3.13 6.05 -3.25
N LEU A 33 -2.58 4.92 -3.71
CA LEU A 33 -2.25 3.77 -2.86
C LEU A 33 -0.74 3.48 -2.87
N HIS A 34 -0.10 3.62 -1.72
CA HIS A 34 1.36 3.49 -1.59
C HIS A 34 1.83 2.03 -1.62
N GLY A 35 3.13 1.84 -1.81
CA GLY A 35 3.79 0.53 -1.79
C GLY A 35 4.64 0.31 -0.53
N PHE A 36 5.23 -0.88 -0.42
CA PHE A 36 6.25 -1.22 0.56
C PHE A 36 7.63 -0.68 0.13
N PRO A 37 8.45 -0.18 1.05
CA PRO A 37 8.19 0.15 2.46
C PRO A 37 7.92 1.65 2.66
N TYR A 38 7.10 2.25 1.78
CA TYR A 38 6.69 3.64 1.86
C TYR A 38 5.35 3.77 2.59
N ASP A 39 4.83 5.00 2.69
CA ASP A 39 3.52 5.27 3.25
C ASP A 39 2.76 6.31 2.41
N ALA A 40 1.62 6.80 2.93
CA ALA A 40 0.77 7.78 2.27
C ALA A 40 1.53 9.05 1.82
N HIS A 41 2.64 9.42 2.48
CA HIS A 41 3.42 10.61 2.14
C HIS A 41 4.15 10.51 0.79
N ALA A 42 4.23 9.30 0.20
CA ALA A 42 4.70 9.13 -1.16
C ALA A 42 3.87 9.91 -2.20
N TYR A 43 2.64 10.31 -1.84
CA TYR A 43 1.72 11.03 -2.71
C TYR A 43 1.51 12.50 -2.33
N ASP A 44 2.24 13.08 -1.37
CA ASP A 44 1.99 14.45 -0.91
C ASP A 44 1.97 15.46 -2.07
N GLU A 45 2.98 15.42 -2.96
CA GLU A 45 3.03 16.30 -4.13
C GLU A 45 1.97 15.97 -5.19
N VAL A 46 1.69 14.68 -5.40
CA VAL A 46 0.73 14.22 -6.41
C VAL A 46 -0.69 14.60 -6.02
N ALA A 47 -1.07 14.37 -4.76
CA ALA A 47 -2.36 14.72 -4.21
C ALA A 47 -2.59 16.24 -4.25
N ALA A 48 -1.58 17.04 -3.91
CA ALA A 48 -1.68 18.50 -3.98
C ALA A 48 -1.95 19.01 -5.41
N ARG A 49 -1.25 18.45 -6.41
CA ARG A 49 -1.46 18.82 -7.82
C ARG A 49 -2.84 18.42 -8.31
N LEU A 50 -3.27 17.19 -8.06
CA LEU A 50 -4.57 16.68 -8.47
C LEU A 50 -5.74 17.42 -7.79
N ALA A 51 -5.62 17.72 -6.50
CA ALA A 51 -6.58 18.54 -5.76
C ALA A 51 -6.72 19.95 -6.38
N GLY A 52 -5.61 20.55 -6.81
CA GLY A 52 -5.60 21.81 -7.55
C GLY A 52 -6.24 21.74 -8.95
N SER A 53 -6.36 20.54 -9.52
CA SER A 53 -6.98 20.27 -10.81
C SER A 53 -8.42 19.72 -10.72
N GLY A 54 -9.05 19.78 -9.55
CA GLY A 54 -10.47 19.41 -9.38
C GLY A 54 -10.72 17.96 -8.97
N HIS A 55 -9.70 17.23 -8.51
CA HIS A 55 -9.87 15.91 -7.91
C HIS A 55 -10.17 16.00 -6.42
N ARG A 56 -10.89 14.98 -5.90
CA ARG A 56 -10.93 14.66 -4.47
C ARG A 56 -9.94 13.53 -4.21
N CYS A 57 -8.80 13.83 -3.62
CA CYS A 57 -7.74 12.86 -3.40
C CYS A 57 -7.85 12.20 -2.03
N ILE A 58 -8.04 10.88 -2.03
CA ILE A 58 -8.03 10.02 -0.85
C ILE A 58 -6.72 9.23 -0.84
N VAL A 59 -5.92 9.41 0.20
CA VAL A 59 -4.59 8.77 0.32
C VAL A 59 -4.54 7.95 1.60
N PRO A 60 -4.95 6.67 1.57
CA PRO A 60 -4.97 5.83 2.76
C PRO A 60 -3.58 5.30 3.12
N PHE A 61 -3.34 5.12 4.40
CA PHE A 61 -2.30 4.21 4.89
C PHE A 61 -2.82 2.78 4.74
N LEU A 62 -2.13 1.94 3.97
CA LEU A 62 -2.46 0.52 3.85
C LEU A 62 -2.39 -0.17 5.21
N ARG A 63 -3.02 -1.35 5.33
CA ARG A 63 -2.95 -2.18 6.54
C ARG A 63 -1.50 -2.24 7.05
N GLY A 64 -1.33 -1.95 8.34
CA GLY A 64 -0.03 -2.02 9.02
C GLY A 64 0.78 -0.73 9.02
N TYR A 65 0.44 0.23 8.17
CA TYR A 65 1.15 1.49 8.05
C TYR A 65 0.49 2.61 8.84
N GLY A 66 1.28 3.64 9.16
CA GLY A 66 0.81 4.88 9.78
C GLY A 66 -0.09 4.65 11.00
N GLN A 67 -1.28 5.25 10.96
CA GLN A 67 -2.30 5.12 12.01
C GLN A 67 -3.40 4.10 11.68
N THR A 68 -3.34 3.40 10.54
CA THR A 68 -4.29 2.33 10.20
C THR A 68 -4.13 1.13 11.14
N ARG A 69 -5.23 0.67 11.75
CA ARG A 69 -5.22 -0.44 12.73
C ARG A 69 -6.32 -1.43 12.45
N PHE A 70 -6.09 -2.70 12.81
CA PHE A 70 -7.15 -3.69 12.88
C PHE A 70 -8.10 -3.35 14.02
N LEU A 71 -9.40 -3.53 13.78
CA LEU A 71 -10.44 -3.30 14.79
C LEU A 71 -10.43 -4.39 15.88
N SER A 72 -9.93 -5.58 15.56
CA SER A 72 -9.86 -6.71 16.48
C SER A 72 -8.44 -7.26 16.58
N SER A 73 -8.05 -7.66 17.79
CA SER A 73 -6.79 -8.36 18.04
C SER A 73 -6.77 -9.77 17.43
N ASN A 74 -7.94 -10.36 17.20
CA ASN A 74 -8.12 -11.72 16.67
C ASN A 74 -8.06 -11.78 15.13
N THR A 75 -8.15 -10.64 14.43
CA THR A 75 -8.01 -10.62 12.98
C THR A 75 -6.58 -10.96 12.57
N MET A 76 -6.42 -11.90 11.64
CA MET A 76 -5.12 -12.26 11.09
C MET A 76 -4.47 -11.08 10.37
N ARG A 77 -3.14 -10.91 10.50
CA ARG A 77 -2.38 -9.80 9.89
C ARG A 77 -1.92 -10.19 8.49
N SER A 78 -2.86 -10.64 7.66
CA SER A 78 -2.57 -11.14 6.32
C SER A 78 -2.05 -10.02 5.41
N GLY A 79 -1.00 -10.32 4.66
CA GLY A 79 -0.43 -9.49 3.60
C GLY A 79 -0.86 -9.94 2.19
N GLU A 80 -1.87 -10.81 2.08
CA GLU A 80 -2.36 -11.31 0.80
C GLU A 80 -2.91 -10.19 -0.08
N GLN A 81 -2.72 -10.37 -1.39
CA GLN A 81 -3.19 -9.41 -2.38
C GLN A 81 -4.72 -9.21 -2.31
N ALA A 82 -5.49 -10.29 -2.10
CA ALA A 82 -6.94 -10.24 -1.99
C ALA A 82 -7.39 -9.38 -0.80
N ALA A 83 -6.64 -9.44 0.31
CA ALA A 83 -6.95 -8.67 1.50
C ALA A 83 -6.71 -7.16 1.29
N LEU A 84 -5.67 -6.79 0.51
CA LEU A 84 -5.44 -5.40 0.10
C LEU A 84 -6.56 -4.87 -0.80
N GLY A 85 -7.03 -5.67 -1.75
CA GLY A 85 -8.18 -5.32 -2.59
C GLY A 85 -9.48 -5.18 -1.78
N ALA A 86 -9.71 -6.07 -0.82
CA ALA A 86 -10.86 -6.01 0.08
C ALA A 86 -10.87 -4.75 0.95
N ASP A 87 -9.71 -4.33 1.48
CA ASP A 87 -9.60 -3.09 2.25
C ASP A 87 -9.93 -1.86 1.41
N LEU A 88 -9.44 -1.81 0.17
CA LEU A 88 -9.73 -0.71 -0.75
C LEU A 88 -11.22 -0.62 -1.06
N LEU A 89 -11.86 -1.75 -1.36
CA LEU A 89 -13.29 -1.78 -1.61
C LEU A 89 -14.10 -1.34 -0.38
N ALA A 90 -13.73 -1.83 0.81
CA ALA A 90 -14.37 -1.43 2.06
C ALA A 90 -14.17 0.06 2.36
N LEU A 91 -13.00 0.62 2.05
CA LEU A 91 -12.75 2.05 2.17
C LEU A 91 -13.67 2.86 1.24
N MET A 92 -13.82 2.43 -0.01
CA MET A 92 -14.73 3.08 -0.96
C MET A 92 -16.17 3.07 -0.45
N ASP A 93 -16.63 1.94 0.07
CA ASP A 93 -17.98 1.79 0.61
C ASP A 93 -18.19 2.69 1.85
N SER A 94 -17.25 2.68 2.80
CA SER A 94 -17.35 3.50 4.01
C SER A 94 -17.29 5.02 3.74
N LEU A 95 -16.68 5.44 2.64
CA LEU A 95 -16.63 6.84 2.21
C LEU A 95 -17.75 7.23 1.25
N LEU A 96 -18.67 6.30 0.95
CA LEU A 96 -19.75 6.46 -0.03
C LEU A 96 -19.23 6.84 -1.43
N ILE A 97 -18.06 6.32 -1.80
CA ILE A 97 -17.46 6.51 -3.12
C ILE A 97 -17.93 5.37 -4.03
N GLU A 98 -18.89 5.67 -4.89
CA GLU A 98 -19.41 4.69 -5.83
C GLU A 98 -18.35 4.31 -6.88
N LYS A 99 -17.65 5.28 -7.47
CA LYS A 99 -16.56 5.05 -8.43
C LYS A 99 -15.40 5.99 -8.21
N ALA A 100 -14.19 5.53 -8.49
CA ALA A 100 -12.98 6.35 -8.37
C ALA A 100 -11.95 6.03 -9.45
N ILE A 101 -11.07 6.99 -9.72
CA ILE A 101 -9.77 6.70 -10.34
C ILE A 101 -8.90 6.04 -9.27
N LEU A 102 -8.30 4.90 -9.59
CA LEU A 102 -7.41 4.18 -8.69
C LEU A 102 -5.98 4.28 -9.20
N ALA A 103 -5.05 4.76 -8.37
CA ALA A 103 -3.64 4.82 -8.72
C ALA A 103 -2.80 4.18 -7.62
N GLY A 104 -1.83 3.34 -7.99
CA GLY A 104 -0.97 2.68 -7.01
C GLY A 104 0.29 2.07 -7.61
N TYR A 105 1.26 1.80 -6.75
CA TYR A 105 2.47 1.02 -7.07
C TYR A 105 2.70 -0.07 -6.03
N ASP A 106 3.45 -1.12 -6.39
CA ASP A 106 3.76 -2.24 -5.48
C ASP A 106 2.48 -2.77 -4.76
N TRP A 107 2.38 -2.75 -3.43
CA TRP A 107 1.19 -3.24 -2.71
C TRP A 107 -0.07 -2.42 -3.00
N GLY A 108 0.06 -1.10 -3.13
CA GLY A 108 -1.05 -0.24 -3.50
C GLY A 108 -1.51 -0.47 -4.94
N GLY A 109 -0.55 -0.79 -5.83
CA GLY A 109 -0.84 -1.26 -7.18
C GLY A 109 -1.63 -2.56 -7.19
N ARG A 110 -1.27 -3.52 -6.33
CA ARG A 110 -2.02 -4.78 -6.15
C ARG A 110 -3.47 -4.53 -5.73
N ALA A 111 -3.67 -3.67 -4.73
CA ALA A 111 -5.01 -3.30 -4.27
C ALA A 111 -5.86 -2.73 -5.41
N ALA A 112 -5.31 -1.76 -6.16
CA ALA A 112 -5.98 -1.11 -7.28
C ALA A 112 -6.31 -2.08 -8.42
N CYS A 113 -5.33 -2.92 -8.83
CA CYS A 113 -5.51 -3.90 -9.88
C CYS A 113 -6.55 -4.98 -9.51
N ILE A 114 -6.60 -5.42 -8.26
CA ILE A 114 -7.57 -6.42 -7.80
C ILE A 114 -8.98 -5.86 -7.82
N VAL A 115 -9.19 -4.63 -7.32
CA VAL A 115 -10.50 -3.99 -7.42
C VAL A 115 -10.89 -3.76 -8.88
N ALA A 116 -9.97 -3.32 -9.73
CA ALA A 116 -10.24 -3.15 -11.16
C ALA A 116 -10.60 -4.46 -11.88
N ALA A 117 -9.95 -5.58 -11.53
CA ALA A 117 -10.21 -6.88 -12.12
C ALA A 117 -11.53 -7.50 -11.64
N LEU A 118 -11.85 -7.37 -10.35
CA LEU A 118 -13.01 -8.04 -9.74
C LEU A 118 -14.28 -7.19 -9.72
N ARG A 119 -14.13 -5.86 -9.69
CA ARG A 119 -15.19 -4.86 -9.50
C ARG A 119 -15.02 -3.68 -10.46
N ALA A 120 -14.84 -3.98 -11.75
CA ALA A 120 -14.57 -2.99 -12.79
C ALA A 120 -15.60 -1.84 -12.82
N GLU A 121 -16.85 -2.10 -12.44
CA GLU A 121 -17.90 -1.09 -12.36
C GLU A 121 -17.64 0.01 -11.32
N ARG A 122 -16.72 -0.23 -10.38
CA ARG A 122 -16.29 0.71 -9.34
C ARG A 122 -15.11 1.60 -9.78
N VAL A 123 -14.56 1.40 -10.98
CA VAL A 123 -13.29 2.04 -11.40
C VAL A 123 -13.50 2.96 -12.60
N LEU A 124 -13.23 4.26 -12.43
CA LEU A 124 -13.26 5.26 -13.50
C LEU A 124 -12.01 5.21 -14.39
N GLY A 125 -10.88 4.80 -13.81
CA GLY A 125 -9.61 4.66 -14.48
C GLY A 125 -8.57 4.05 -13.56
N LEU A 126 -7.58 3.37 -14.13
CA LEU A 126 -6.52 2.68 -13.39
C LEU A 126 -5.15 3.21 -13.81
N VAL A 127 -4.35 3.61 -12.82
CA VAL A 127 -2.91 3.90 -13.00
C VAL A 127 -2.12 2.90 -12.16
N SER A 128 -1.62 1.84 -12.80
CA SER A 128 -0.74 0.85 -12.17
C SER A 128 0.72 1.21 -12.47
N ALA A 129 1.40 1.81 -11.49
CA ALA A 129 2.81 2.16 -11.62
C ALA A 129 3.69 0.92 -11.30
N GLY A 130 4.27 0.35 -12.36
CA GLY A 130 5.04 -0.88 -12.37
C GLY A 130 5.18 -1.40 -13.81
N ALA A 131 5.81 -2.57 -14.01
CA ALA A 131 5.99 -3.12 -15.36
C ALA A 131 4.68 -3.59 -16.01
N THR A 132 3.64 -3.95 -15.24
CA THR A 132 2.39 -4.56 -15.74
C THR A 132 1.20 -4.39 -14.76
N TYR A 133 0.07 -5.04 -15.07
CA TYR A 133 -1.02 -5.31 -14.11
C TYR A 133 -0.46 -6.05 -12.89
N ASN A 134 -0.56 -5.43 -11.70
CA ASN A 134 0.08 -5.92 -10.50
C ASN A 134 -0.81 -6.95 -9.78
N ILE A 135 -1.08 -8.06 -10.44
CA ILE A 135 -1.76 -9.23 -9.86
C ILE A 135 -0.76 -10.37 -9.86
N GLN A 136 -0.59 -11.04 -8.72
CA GLN A 136 0.35 -12.15 -8.62
C GLN A 136 -0.12 -13.35 -9.44
N ASP A 137 0.79 -13.88 -10.25
CA ASP A 137 0.66 -15.21 -10.84
C ASP A 137 1.04 -16.26 -9.77
N ILE A 138 0.02 -16.76 -9.07
CA ILE A 138 0.20 -17.76 -8.01
C ILE A 138 0.75 -19.07 -8.58
N ALA A 139 0.30 -19.48 -9.77
CA ALA A 139 0.74 -20.73 -10.38
C ALA A 139 2.21 -20.64 -10.81
N GLY A 140 2.62 -19.47 -11.30
CA GLY A 140 3.99 -19.17 -11.67
C GLY A 140 4.93 -18.92 -10.50
N ALA A 141 4.43 -18.57 -9.31
CA ALA A 141 5.23 -18.15 -8.16
C ALA A 141 6.22 -19.20 -7.64
N ALA A 142 5.98 -20.48 -7.90
CA ALA A 142 6.89 -21.56 -7.54
C ALA A 142 8.10 -21.70 -8.50
N ASN A 143 8.04 -21.06 -9.67
CA ASN A 143 9.15 -21.07 -10.62
C ASN A 143 10.17 -20.01 -10.22
N PRO A 144 11.46 -20.36 -10.06
CA PRO A 144 12.47 -19.39 -9.68
C PRO A 144 12.73 -18.38 -10.80
N GLY A 145 12.98 -17.14 -10.41
CA GLY A 145 13.54 -16.11 -11.29
C GLY A 145 15.02 -16.34 -11.58
N SER A 146 15.64 -15.40 -12.30
CA SER A 146 17.10 -15.40 -12.44
C SER A 146 17.77 -15.18 -11.09
N PRO A 147 19.01 -15.66 -10.85
CA PRO A 147 19.73 -15.41 -9.61
C PRO A 147 19.81 -13.93 -9.23
N ASP A 148 19.94 -13.02 -10.21
CA ASP A 148 19.93 -11.57 -9.99
C ASP A 148 18.56 -11.06 -9.51
N GLN A 149 17.46 -11.65 -10.01
CA GLN A 149 16.12 -11.33 -9.51
C GLN A 149 15.93 -11.84 -8.09
N GLU A 150 16.29 -13.10 -7.84
CA GLU A 150 16.20 -13.72 -6.50
C GLU A 150 17.03 -12.97 -5.45
N ALA A 151 18.23 -12.52 -5.83
CA ALA A 151 19.07 -11.70 -4.98
C ALA A 151 18.43 -10.34 -4.64
N ARG A 152 17.65 -9.74 -5.57
CA ARG A 152 16.90 -8.50 -5.29
C ARG A 152 15.71 -8.75 -4.36
N ASP A 153 15.10 -9.93 -4.44
CA ASP A 153 13.94 -10.35 -3.65
C ASP A 153 14.30 -10.98 -2.29
N TRP A 154 15.57 -11.00 -1.89
CA TRP A 154 16.07 -11.58 -0.64
C TRP A 154 15.22 -11.21 0.60
N TYR A 155 14.70 -9.97 0.63
CA TYR A 155 13.95 -9.44 1.75
C TYR A 155 12.57 -10.10 1.88
N GLN A 156 11.96 -10.51 0.76
CA GLN A 156 10.70 -11.24 0.76
C GLN A 156 10.91 -12.58 1.50
N TYR A 157 11.96 -13.32 1.14
CA TYR A 157 12.32 -14.57 1.81
C TYR A 157 12.65 -14.38 3.28
N TYR A 158 13.49 -13.39 3.60
CA TYR A 158 13.87 -13.12 4.98
C TYR A 158 12.65 -12.82 5.84
N PHE A 159 11.76 -11.94 5.39
CA PHE A 159 10.59 -11.55 6.17
C PHE A 159 9.49 -12.61 6.25
N HIS A 160 9.48 -13.62 5.39
CA HIS A 160 8.60 -14.79 5.54
C HIS A 160 9.06 -15.79 6.61
N THR A 161 10.21 -15.55 7.26
CA THR A 161 10.71 -16.42 8.33
C THR A 161 10.47 -15.84 9.72
N ASP A 162 10.42 -16.72 10.72
CA ASP A 162 10.40 -16.34 12.14
C ASP A 162 11.66 -15.55 12.55
N ARG A 163 12.77 -15.78 11.85
CA ARG A 163 14.01 -14.99 12.00
C ARG A 163 13.81 -13.56 11.48
N GLY A 164 13.13 -13.40 10.35
CA GLY A 164 12.73 -12.10 9.82
C GLY A 164 11.82 -11.34 10.77
N ARG A 165 10.83 -12.02 11.36
CA ARG A 165 9.96 -11.45 12.41
C ARG A 165 10.77 -10.86 13.56
N LYS A 166 11.60 -11.71 14.19
CA LYS A 166 12.46 -11.30 15.31
C LYS A 166 13.40 -10.17 14.90
N GLY A 167 13.90 -10.19 13.66
CA GLY A 167 14.67 -9.09 13.08
C GLY A 167 13.88 -7.78 13.04
N LEU A 168 12.66 -7.78 12.51
CA LEU A 168 11.79 -6.59 12.47
C LEU A 168 11.34 -6.09 13.84
N GLU A 169 11.33 -6.95 14.86
CA GLU A 169 11.05 -6.59 16.26
C GLU A 169 12.28 -5.99 16.95
N GLN A 170 13.44 -6.63 16.82
CA GLN A 170 14.64 -6.32 17.61
C GLN A 170 15.59 -5.36 16.89
N LYS A 171 15.57 -5.33 15.56
CA LYS A 171 16.56 -4.67 14.68
C LYS A 171 15.92 -3.74 13.65
N ARG A 172 14.68 -3.29 13.90
CA ARG A 172 13.88 -2.48 12.96
C ARG A 172 14.64 -1.32 12.34
N SER A 173 15.29 -0.50 13.16
CA SER A 173 16.00 0.71 12.68
C SER A 173 17.21 0.37 11.81
N GLU A 174 17.91 -0.72 12.14
CA GLU A 174 19.05 -1.21 11.36
C GLU A 174 18.59 -1.75 10.00
N ILE A 175 17.50 -2.53 9.99
CA ILE A 175 16.87 -3.06 8.77
C ILE A 175 16.38 -1.91 7.88
N ALA A 176 15.65 -0.94 8.44
CA ALA A 176 15.18 0.23 7.69
C ALA A 176 16.35 1.03 7.10
N GLY A 177 17.41 1.24 7.90
CA GLY A 177 18.63 1.92 7.45
C GLY A 177 19.38 1.16 6.35
N PHE A 178 19.43 -0.17 6.43
CA PHE A 178 20.04 -1.02 5.39
C PHE A 178 19.27 -0.90 4.08
N SER A 179 17.94 -1.04 4.12
CA SER A 179 17.08 -0.94 2.93
C SER A 179 17.16 0.45 2.30
N GLY A 180 17.28 1.52 3.09
CA GLY A 180 17.48 2.88 2.58
C GLY A 180 18.84 3.07 1.87
N ARG A 181 19.92 2.50 2.41
CA ARG A 181 21.27 2.63 1.82
C ARG A 181 21.47 1.76 0.56
N HIS A 182 20.84 0.59 0.52
CA HIS A 182 21.05 -0.41 -0.53
C HIS A 182 19.85 -0.53 -1.50
N GLY A 183 18.79 0.24 -1.30
CA GLY A 183 17.56 0.18 -2.10
C GLY A 183 17.81 0.33 -3.61
N ARG A 184 18.82 1.12 -4.01
CA ARG A 184 19.20 1.26 -5.43
C ARG A 184 19.66 -0.04 -6.08
N HIS A 185 20.29 -0.95 -5.34
CA HIS A 185 20.67 -2.29 -5.84
C HIS A 185 19.51 -3.29 -5.78
N LEU A 186 18.50 -3.03 -4.94
CA LEU A 186 17.31 -3.85 -4.79
C LEU A 186 16.17 -3.46 -5.77
N GLY A 187 16.38 -2.45 -6.63
CA GLY A 187 15.31 -1.88 -7.45
C GLY A 187 14.28 -1.05 -6.65
N ILE A 188 14.55 -0.79 -5.37
CA ILE A 188 13.69 -0.04 -4.44
C ILE A 188 14.30 1.36 -4.25
N SER A 189 13.88 2.35 -5.04
CA SER A 189 14.41 3.71 -4.93
C SER A 189 13.86 4.49 -3.72
N MET A 190 14.39 4.23 -2.51
CA MET A 190 14.02 4.99 -1.31
C MET A 190 14.69 6.38 -1.31
N ARG A 191 13.97 7.45 -1.67
CA ARG A 191 14.34 8.81 -1.27
C ARG A 191 13.64 9.11 0.05
N THR A 192 14.35 8.98 1.16
CA THR A 192 13.83 9.36 2.48
C THR A 192 13.82 10.89 2.59
N HIS A 193 12.65 11.52 2.59
CA HIS A 193 12.46 12.92 3.04
C HIS A 193 11.90 13.01 4.47
N SER A 194 11.87 11.89 5.20
CA SER A 194 11.47 11.90 6.61
C SER A 194 12.13 10.77 7.37
N SER A 195 12.71 11.09 8.53
CA SER A 195 13.41 10.19 9.47
C SER A 195 12.48 9.18 10.18
N LYS A 196 11.29 8.92 9.64
CA LYS A 196 10.20 8.19 10.31
C LYS A 196 9.60 7.04 9.49
N ALA A 197 10.35 6.44 8.56
CA ALA A 197 9.92 5.21 7.89
C ALA A 197 9.80 4.07 8.93
N ARG A 198 8.58 3.80 9.41
CA ARG A 198 8.27 2.68 10.30
C ARG A 198 7.89 1.49 9.43
N LEU A 199 8.80 0.52 9.29
CA LEU A 199 8.47 -0.79 8.71
C LEU A 199 7.32 -1.42 9.52
N PRO A 200 6.18 -1.77 8.89
CA PRO A 200 5.05 -2.35 9.59
C PRO A 200 5.34 -3.79 9.99
N LEU A 201 4.73 -4.27 11.08
CA LEU A 201 4.77 -5.68 11.51
C LEU A 201 3.94 -6.63 10.62
N ILE A 202 3.34 -6.12 9.53
CA ILE A 202 2.46 -6.89 8.63
C ILE A 202 3.21 -7.79 7.65
N THR A 203 4.53 -7.79 7.63
CA THR A 203 5.31 -8.73 6.80
C THR A 203 5.15 -10.19 7.23
N LEU A 204 4.23 -10.50 8.14
CA LEU A 204 4.24 -11.76 8.87
C LEU A 204 2.86 -12.36 9.10
N THR A 205 2.17 -12.67 8.01
CA THR A 205 1.29 -13.85 7.94
C THR A 205 1.07 -14.21 6.47
N MET A 206 2.15 -14.58 5.76
CA MET A 206 2.08 -15.39 4.52
C MET A 206 2.19 -16.90 4.82
N LEU A 207 1.94 -17.29 6.08
CA LEU A 207 2.04 -18.65 6.58
C LEU A 207 0.65 -19.17 6.92
N THR A 208 -0.10 -19.53 5.88
CA THR A 208 -0.99 -20.70 5.83
C THR A 208 -1.40 -20.87 4.37
N TRP A 209 -0.65 -21.69 3.63
CA TRP A 209 -1.21 -22.49 2.54
C TRP A 209 -1.87 -23.72 3.16
#